data_AF-A0A6I2FRJ3-F1
#
_entry.id   AF-A0A6I2FRJ3-F1
#
_cell.length_a   1.000
_cell.length_b   1.000
_cell.length_c   1.000
_cell.angle_alpha   90.00
_cell.angle_beta   90.00
_cell.angle_gamma   90.00
#
_symmetry.space_group_name_H-M   'P 1'
#
loop_
_entity.id
_entity.type
_entity.pdbx_description
1 polymer ?
#
loop_
_entity_poly.entity_id
_entity_poly.type
_entity_poly.pdbx_seq_one_letter_code
_entity_poly.pdbx_strand_id
1 'polypeptide(L)'
;MTVAAFVTDDGAGRLLIGLAALGLLFLAFMGVRQRPRLAVEPGPEPKIVVRGLTGPQYYTPQQVLRARIVNYRRLGRRMPMLEMDVRHDGEEKLIIFGRWDLGTRPENVLDTLRAYLVEE
;
A
#
# COMPACT_ATOMS: atom_id res chain seq x y z
N MET A 1 12.18 20.90 -14.08
CA MET A 1 10.79 21.36 -13.81
C MET A 1 10.85 22.80 -13.32
N THR A 2 11.29 23.73 -14.19
CA THR A 2 11.77 25.06 -13.75
C THR A 2 11.39 26.19 -14.71
N VAL A 3 10.69 25.89 -15.81
CA VAL A 3 10.47 26.87 -16.90
C VAL A 3 9.24 27.75 -16.66
N ALA A 4 8.23 27.28 -15.93
CA ALA A 4 6.99 28.04 -15.71
C ALA A 4 7.18 29.32 -14.87
N ALA A 5 8.22 29.39 -14.03
CA ALA A 5 8.45 30.53 -13.13
C ALA A 5 8.90 31.82 -13.86
N PHE A 6 9.34 31.71 -15.11
CA PHE A 6 9.82 32.85 -15.90
C PHE A 6 8.74 33.51 -16.77
N VAL A 7 7.50 33.01 -16.75
CA VAL A 7 6.41 33.54 -17.60
C VAL A 7 5.55 34.59 -16.87
N THR A 8 5.71 34.77 -15.56
CA THR A 8 4.89 35.72 -14.79
C THR A 8 5.74 36.82 -14.16
N ASP A 9 5.48 38.05 -14.59
CA ASP A 9 6.20 39.26 -14.18
C ASP A 9 5.60 39.93 -12.92
N ASP A 10 4.59 39.29 -12.29
CA ASP A 10 3.92 39.77 -11.09
C ASP A 10 4.03 38.77 -9.92
N GLY A 11 4.24 39.30 -8.71
CA GLY A 11 4.47 38.55 -7.47
C GLY A 11 3.32 37.59 -7.12
N ALA A 12 2.07 37.94 -7.44
CA ALA A 12 0.92 37.08 -7.20
C ALA A 12 0.99 35.76 -7.98
N GLY A 13 1.46 35.80 -9.24
CA GLY A 13 1.59 34.61 -10.07
C GLY A 13 2.66 33.64 -9.56
N ARG A 14 3.80 34.17 -9.10
CA ARG A 14 4.87 33.36 -8.48
C ARG A 14 4.40 32.68 -7.20
N LEU A 15 3.59 33.35 -6.38
CA LEU A 15 3.01 32.77 -5.18
C LEU A 15 2.08 31.59 -5.49
N LEU A 16 1.16 31.76 -6.44
CA LEU A 16 0.24 30.69 -6.85
C LEU A 16 0.99 29.48 -7.43
N ILE A 17 1.99 29.71 -8.29
CA ILE A 17 2.83 28.65 -8.85
C ILE A 17 3.60 27.92 -7.74
N GLY A 18 4.16 28.66 -6.78
CA GLY A 18 4.86 28.09 -5.63
C GLY A 18 3.95 27.22 -4.77
N LEU A 19 2.73 27.69 -4.49
CA LEU A 19 1.73 26.94 -3.72
C LEU A 19 1.30 25.65 -4.45
N ALA A 20 1.06 25.74 -5.76
CA ALA A 20 0.72 24.58 -6.58
C ALA A 20 1.86 23.55 -6.61
N ALA A 21 3.11 24.00 -6.76
CA ALA A 21 4.28 23.12 -6.71
C ALA A 21 4.42 22.43 -5.34
N LEU A 22 4.21 23.15 -4.23
CA LEU A 22 4.21 22.58 -2.88
C LEU A 22 3.08 21.55 -2.71
N GLY A 23 1.88 21.84 -3.21
CA GLY A 23 0.77 20.90 -3.22
C GLY A 23 1.09 19.61 -4.00
N LEU A 24 1.69 19.74 -5.18
CA LEU A 24 2.13 18.59 -5.98
C LEU A 24 3.24 17.79 -5.29
N LEU A 25 4.22 18.45 -4.68
CA LEU A 25 5.28 17.79 -3.90
C LEU A 25 4.70 17.06 -2.69
N PHE A 26 3.73 17.66 -1.99
CA PHE A 26 3.04 17.02 -0.88
C PHE A 26 2.26 15.78 -1.33
N LEU A 27 1.52 15.87 -2.44
CA LEU A 27 0.80 14.73 -3.03
C LEU A 27 1.75 13.62 -3.48
N ALA A 28 2.86 13.98 -4.12
CA ALA A 28 3.89 13.03 -4.53
C ALA A 28 4.52 12.34 -3.31
N PHE A 29 4.87 13.10 -2.28
CA PHE A 29 5.42 12.57 -1.03
C PHE A 29 4.45 11.63 -0.33
N MET A 30 3.16 11.98 -0.26
CA MET A 30 2.13 11.07 0.25
C MET A 30 2.03 9.78 -0.58
N GLY A 31 2.05 9.89 -1.92
CA GLY A 31 1.99 8.74 -2.81
C GLY A 31 3.17 7.79 -2.69
N VAL A 32 4.35 8.29 -2.34
CA VAL A 32 5.57 7.51 -2.07
C VAL A 32 5.56 6.92 -0.66
N ARG A 33 5.16 7.70 0.36
CA ARG A 33 5.15 7.25 1.76
C ARG A 33 4.14 6.13 2.03
N GLN A 34 3.10 6.01 1.23
CA GLN A 34 1.98 5.08 1.44
C GLN A 34 2.23 3.63 0.96
N ARG A 35 3.41 3.27 0.46
CA ARG A 35 3.64 1.96 -0.17
C ARG A 35 4.89 1.31 0.43
N PRO A 36 4.88 0.06 0.95
CA PRO A 36 3.83 -0.96 0.92
C PRO A 36 2.83 -0.88 2.09
N ARG A 37 1.56 -1.18 1.83
CA ARG A 37 0.52 -1.33 2.87
C ARG A 37 0.61 -2.65 3.63
N LEU A 38 1.39 -3.61 3.13
CA LEU A 38 1.60 -4.90 3.76
C LEU A 38 3.11 -5.11 3.94
N ALA A 39 3.54 -5.36 5.17
CA ALA A 39 4.91 -5.67 5.51
C ALA A 39 4.96 -6.85 6.46
N VAL A 40 6.09 -7.55 6.49
CA VAL A 40 6.40 -8.53 7.53
C VAL A 40 7.53 -7.95 8.35
N GLU A 41 7.34 -7.89 9.66
CA GLU A 41 8.37 -7.55 10.63
C GLU A 41 8.97 -8.86 11.14
N PRO A 42 10.21 -9.21 10.74
CA PRO A 42 10.85 -10.44 11.15
C PRO A 42 11.29 -10.35 12.61
N GLY A 43 11.23 -11.47 13.32
CA GLY A 43 11.62 -11.58 14.73
C GLY A 43 11.36 -12.99 15.24
N PRO A 44 11.60 -13.25 16.54
CA PRO A 44 11.23 -14.52 17.17
C PRO A 44 9.72 -14.79 17.08
N GLU A 45 8.93 -13.73 17.05
CA GLU A 45 7.50 -13.75 16.71
C GLU A 45 7.26 -12.83 15.51
N PRO A 46 7.22 -13.36 14.28
CA PRO A 46 7.02 -12.53 13.10
C PRO A 46 5.65 -11.84 13.15
N LYS A 47 5.57 -10.59 12.69
CA LYS A 47 4.32 -9.82 12.65
C LYS A 47 4.01 -9.36 11.24
N ILE A 48 2.76 -9.54 10.83
CA ILE A 48 2.24 -9.06 9.56
C ILE A 48 1.59 -7.70 9.80
N VAL A 49 2.18 -6.67 9.24
CA VAL A 49 1.79 -5.27 9.42
C VAL A 49 0.95 -4.81 8.24
N VAL A 50 -0.29 -4.41 8.50
CA VAL A 50 -1.21 -3.81 7.52
C VAL A 50 -1.39 -2.33 7.82
N ARG A 51 -0.87 -1.45 6.97
CA ARG A 51 -1.02 0.00 7.13
C ARG A 51 -2.40 0.47 6.64
N GLY A 52 -3.23 0.87 7.59
CA GLY A 52 -4.54 1.49 7.38
C GLY A 52 -4.49 3.02 7.44
N LEU A 53 -5.65 3.65 7.20
CA LEU A 53 -5.80 5.11 7.30
C LEU A 53 -5.71 5.61 8.75
N THR A 54 -6.21 4.82 9.70
CA THR A 54 -6.22 5.13 11.13
C THR A 54 -4.95 4.70 11.85
N GLY A 55 -4.04 4.01 11.17
CA GLY A 55 -2.80 3.49 11.74
C GLY A 55 -2.44 2.09 11.23
N PRO A 56 -1.25 1.58 11.57
CA PRO A 56 -0.86 0.20 11.30
C PRO A 56 -1.63 -0.77 12.21
N GLN A 57 -2.08 -1.86 11.61
CA GLN A 57 -2.65 -3.03 12.27
C GLN A 57 -1.62 -4.15 12.24
N TYR A 58 -1.48 -4.88 13.34
CA TYR A 58 -0.50 -5.95 13.47
C TYR A 58 -1.24 -7.28 13.64
N TYR A 59 -0.84 -8.27 12.86
CA TYR A 59 -1.40 -9.62 12.90
C TYR A 59 -0.27 -10.62 13.12
N THR A 60 -0.49 -11.62 13.96
CA THR A 60 0.40 -12.78 14.02
C THR A 60 0.12 -13.73 12.85
N PRO A 61 1.05 -14.64 12.49
CA PRO A 61 0.81 -15.63 11.45
C PRO A 61 -0.45 -16.46 11.70
N GLN A 62 -0.73 -16.81 12.96
CA GLN A 62 -1.90 -17.59 13.37
C GLN A 62 -3.21 -16.83 13.22
N GLN A 63 -3.18 -15.50 13.21
CA GLN A 63 -4.35 -14.68 12.90
C GLN A 63 -4.64 -14.62 11.41
N VAL A 64 -3.69 -14.98 10.54
CA VAL A 64 -3.94 -15.06 9.09
C VAL A 64 -4.53 -16.42 8.76
N LEU A 65 -5.84 -16.44 8.56
CA LEU A 65 -6.61 -17.65 8.31
C LEU A 65 -6.37 -18.17 6.89
N ARG A 66 -6.20 -17.25 5.93
CA ARG A 66 -5.97 -17.60 4.52
C ARG A 66 -5.34 -16.45 3.75
N ALA A 67 -4.42 -16.76 2.85
CA ALA A 67 -3.91 -15.83 1.84
C ALA A 67 -3.96 -16.46 0.45
N ARG A 68 -4.53 -15.78 -0.55
CA ARG A 68 -4.69 -16.30 -1.92
C ARG A 68 -4.67 -15.21 -2.98
N ILE A 69 -4.35 -15.59 -4.21
CA ILE A 69 -4.53 -14.71 -5.38
C ILE A 69 -5.92 -14.91 -5.97
N VAL A 70 -6.65 -13.81 -6.14
CA VAL A 70 -7.90 -13.78 -6.89
C VAL A 70 -7.78 -12.82 -8.07
N ASN A 71 -8.19 -13.29 -9.24
CA ASN A 71 -8.10 -12.54 -10.48
C ASN A 71 -9.44 -11.87 -10.78
N TYR A 72 -9.51 -10.55 -10.64
CA TYR A 72 -10.69 -9.77 -11.00
C TYR A 72 -10.61 -9.33 -12.46
N ARG A 73 -11.74 -9.37 -13.17
CA ARG A 73 -11.83 -8.86 -14.55
C ARG A 73 -12.26 -7.40 -14.51
N ARG A 74 -11.41 -6.49 -14.98
CA ARG A 74 -11.72 -5.05 -15.07
C ARG A 74 -11.27 -4.50 -16.41
N LEU A 75 -12.18 -3.87 -17.15
CA LEU A 75 -11.91 -3.27 -18.47
C LEU A 75 -11.25 -4.27 -19.44
N GLY A 76 -11.73 -5.51 -19.50
CA GLY A 76 -11.17 -6.55 -20.35
C GLY A 76 -9.82 -7.12 -19.89
N ARG A 77 -9.20 -6.60 -18.83
CA ARG A 77 -7.93 -7.09 -18.28
C ARG A 77 -8.16 -7.90 -17.00
N ARG A 78 -7.37 -8.96 -16.81
CA ARG A 78 -7.29 -9.68 -15.53
C ARG A 78 -6.33 -8.92 -14.61
N MET A 79 -6.79 -8.61 -13.41
CA MET A 79 -6.02 -7.94 -12.37
C MET A 79 -5.87 -8.90 -11.18
N PRO A 80 -4.67 -9.45 -10.93
CA PRO A 80 -4.43 -10.25 -9.74
C PRO A 80 -4.51 -9.35 -8.51
N MET A 81 -5.17 -9.85 -7.47
CA MET A 81 -5.28 -9.23 -6.17
C MET A 81 -4.91 -10.28 -5.12
N LEU A 82 -4.22 -9.86 -4.07
CA LEU A 82 -3.97 -10.69 -2.89
C LEU A 82 -5.13 -10.50 -1.92
N GLU A 83 -5.86 -11.58 -1.65
CA GLU A 83 -6.87 -11.64 -0.60
C GLU A 83 -6.26 -12.28 0.63
N MET A 84 -6.46 -11.64 1.78
CA MET A 84 -5.99 -12.11 3.07
C MET A 84 -7.16 -12.08 4.06
N ASP A 85 -7.58 -13.25 4.48
CA ASP A 85 -8.58 -13.45 5.54
C ASP A 85 -7.83 -13.47 6.87
N VAL A 86 -8.17 -12.53 7.76
CA VAL A 86 -7.54 -12.42 9.09
C VAL A 86 -8.58 -12.45 10.21
N ARG A 87 -8.21 -12.98 11.37
CA ARG A 87 -8.96 -12.84 12.60
C ARG A 87 -8.61 -11.52 13.28
N HIS A 88 -9.60 -10.65 13.44
CA HIS A 88 -9.47 -9.33 14.03
C HIS A 88 -10.56 -9.15 15.09
N ASP A 89 -10.18 -8.96 16.35
CA ASP A 89 -11.09 -8.78 17.48
C ASP A 89 -12.18 -9.86 17.59
N GLY A 90 -11.85 -11.10 17.24
CA GLY A 90 -12.76 -12.25 17.29
C GLY A 90 -13.58 -12.48 16.03
N GLU A 91 -13.55 -11.57 15.06
CA GLU A 91 -14.26 -11.70 13.78
C GLU A 91 -13.31 -11.97 12.61
N GLU A 92 -13.84 -12.55 11.54
CA GLU A 92 -13.10 -12.72 10.29
C GLU A 92 -13.21 -11.46 9.43
N LYS A 93 -12.06 -10.96 8.97
CA LYS A 93 -11.95 -9.76 8.16
C LYS A 93 -11.17 -10.07 6.89
N LEU A 94 -11.81 -9.85 5.75
CA LEU A 94 -11.17 -9.93 4.44
C LEU A 94 -10.46 -8.61 4.12
N ILE A 95 -9.16 -8.70 3.82
CA ILE A 95 -8.34 -7.57 3.37
C ILE A 95 -7.84 -7.89 1.96
N ILE A 96 -8.04 -6.96 1.03
CA ILE A 96 -7.68 -7.13 -0.37
C ILE A 96 -6.59 -6.12 -0.74
N PHE A 97 -5.50 -6.60 -1.33
CA PHE A 97 -4.37 -5.79 -1.76
C PHE A 97 -4.16 -5.90 -3.26
N GLY A 98 -4.07 -4.74 -3.93
CA GLY A 98 -3.64 -4.67 -5.32
C GLY A 98 -2.14 -4.47 -5.44
N ARG A 99 -1.63 -4.56 -6.68
CA ARG A 99 -0.22 -4.24 -7.01
C ARG A 99 0.21 -2.86 -6.47
N TRP A 100 -0.70 -1.91 -6.47
CA TRP A 100 -0.44 -0.54 -6.02
C TRP A 100 -0.27 -0.46 -4.50
N ASP A 101 -1.05 -1.22 -3.73
CA ASP A 101 -0.92 -1.30 -2.28
C ASP A 101 0.38 -2.00 -1.87
N LEU A 102 0.80 -3.01 -2.62
CA LEU A 102 1.96 -3.86 -2.31
C LEU A 102 3.30 -3.30 -2.84
N GLY A 103 3.26 -2.40 -3.82
CA GLY A 103 4.46 -1.89 -4.51
C GLY A 103 5.11 -2.89 -5.48
N THR A 104 4.70 -4.16 -5.45
CA THR A 104 5.16 -5.23 -6.34
C THR A 104 4.00 -6.13 -6.79
N ARG A 105 4.30 -7.16 -7.57
CA ARG A 105 3.31 -8.15 -8.03
C ARG A 105 2.70 -8.90 -6.84
N PRO A 106 1.36 -9.00 -6.71
CA PRO A 106 0.70 -9.71 -5.62
C PRO A 106 1.16 -11.16 -5.45
N GLU A 107 1.49 -11.82 -6.55
CA GLU A 107 1.98 -13.21 -6.56
C GLU A 107 3.32 -13.33 -5.82
N ASN A 108 4.24 -12.38 -6.00
CA ASN A 108 5.53 -12.35 -5.30
C ASN A 108 5.34 -12.16 -3.79
N VAL A 109 4.36 -11.33 -3.40
CA VAL A 109 4.06 -11.09 -1.98
C VAL A 109 3.44 -12.32 -1.35
N LEU A 110 2.53 -13.02 -2.04
CA LEU A 110 1.96 -14.27 -1.53
C LEU A 110 3.04 -15.33 -1.31
N ASP A 111 3.98 -15.45 -2.24
CA ASP A 111 5.11 -16.37 -2.13
C ASP A 111 5.94 -16.07 -0.88
N THR A 112 6.29 -14.80 -0.66
CA THR A 112 6.99 -14.36 0.55
C THR A 112 6.17 -14.59 1.81
N LEU A 113 4.88 -14.25 1.83
CA LEU A 113 4.01 -14.46 2.99
C LEU A 113 3.95 -15.94 3.40
N ARG A 114 3.91 -16.87 2.44
CA ARG A 114 3.87 -18.30 2.73
C ARG A 114 5.06 -18.77 3.57
N ALA A 115 6.25 -18.20 3.37
CA ALA A 115 7.41 -18.53 4.19
C ALA A 115 7.16 -18.26 5.69
N TYR A 116 6.39 -17.22 6.03
CA TYR A 116 6.10 -16.84 7.42
C TYR A 116 4.80 -17.44 7.98
N LEU A 117 3.91 -17.94 7.11
CA LEU A 117 2.63 -18.51 7.50
C LEU A 117 2.69 -20.05 7.70
N VAL A 118 3.71 -20.70 7.15
CA VAL A 118 3.85 -22.17 7.11
C VAL A 118 4.80 -22.70 8.21
N GLU A 119 5.36 -21.82 9.04
CA GLU A 119 6.12 -22.24 10.23
C GLU A 119 5.18 -22.84 11.30
N GLU A 120 4.88 -24.13 11.12
CA GLU A 120 4.67 -25.12 12.19
C GLU A 120 6.00 -25.85 12.48
#